data_AF-A0A5M6IXS9-F1
#
_entry.id   AF-A0A5M6IXS9-F1
#
_cell.length_a   1.000
_cell.length_b   1.000
_cell.length_c   1.000
_cell.angle_alpha   90.00
_cell.angle_beta   90.00
_cell.angle_gamma   90.00
#
_symmetry.space_group_name_H-M   'P 1'
#
loop_
_entity.id
_entity.type
_entity.pdbx_description
1 polymer ?
#
loop_
_entity_poly.entity_id
_entity_poly.type
_entity_poly.pdbx_seq_one_letter_code
_entity_poly.pdbx_strand_id
1 'polypeptide(L)' 'MSIPTYDDLMLPVVKLCAEKTWTMRELIARVSDDLGLAAVERAAQIPSGSTTTIANRVHWARPT' A
#
# COMPACT_ATOMS: atom_id res chain seq x y z
N MET A 1 6.90 4.69 12.81
CA MET A 1 5.74 5.60 12.73
C MET A 1 4.48 4.73 12.70
N SER A 2 3.30 5.31 12.56
CA SER A 2 2.08 4.52 12.38
C SER A 2 1.92 4.18 10.90
N ILE A 3 1.45 2.96 10.61
CA ILE A 3 1.15 2.54 9.23
C ILE A 3 0.09 3.50 8.64
N PRO A 4 0.30 4.07 7.44
CA PRO A 4 -0.57 5.07 6.82
C PRO A 4 -2.02 4.59 6.72
N THR A 5 -2.97 5.45 7.10
CA THR A 5 -4.41 5.17 7.01
C THR A 5 -4.87 5.15 5.56
N TYR A 6 -6.14 4.80 5.31
CA TYR A 6 -6.70 4.86 3.96
C TYR A 6 -6.61 6.27 3.37
N ASP A 7 -6.93 7.30 4.15
CA ASP A 7 -6.92 8.70 3.69
C ASP A 7 -5.51 9.15 3.30
N ASP A 8 -4.50 8.73 4.06
CA ASP A 8 -3.09 9.00 3.75
C ASP A 8 -2.65 8.34 2.43
N LEU A 9 -3.29 7.22 2.05
CA LEU A 9 -2.95 6.41 0.87
C LEU A 9 -3.74 6.79 -0.38
N MET A 10 -4.91 7.41 -0.26
CA MET A 10 -5.79 7.72 -1.40
C MET A 10 -5.06 8.51 -2.49
N LEU A 11 -4.48 9.67 -2.15
CA LEU A 11 -3.84 10.52 -3.15
C LEU A 11 -2.54 9.92 -3.74
N PRO A 12 -1.59 9.39 -2.94
CA PRO A 12 -0.38 8.76 -3.47
C PRO A 12 -0.68 7.59 -4.41
N VAL A 13 -1.64 6.73 -4.06
CA VAL A 13 -2.01 5.56 -4.87
C VAL A 13 -2.61 5.99 -6.20
N VAL A 14 -3.55 6.95 -6.22
CA VAL A 14 -4.16 7.44 -7.46
C VAL A 14 -3.13 8.07 -8.40
N LYS A 15 -2.19 8.84 -7.85
CA LYS A 15 -1.10 9.45 -8.65
C LYS A 15 -0.27 8.39 -9.36
N LEU A 16 0.14 7.34 -8.65
CA LEU A 16 0.91 6.23 -9.23
C LEU A 16 0.09 5.49 -10.29
N CYS A 17 -1.19 5.20 -10.02
CA CYS A 17 -2.07 4.56 -10.99
C CYS A 17 -2.27 5.36 -12.29
N ALA A 18 -2.14 6.69 -12.25
CA ALA A 18 -2.24 7.54 -13.43
C ALA A 18 -0.97 7.49 -14.33
N GLU A 19 0.18 7.07 -13.79
CA GLU A 19 1.43 7.00 -14.56
C GLU A 19 1.44 5.85 -15.55
N LYS A 20 0.95 4.68 -15.11
CA LYS A 20 0.92 3.43 -15.89
C LYS A 20 0.10 2.38 -15.17
N THR A 21 -0.12 1.24 -15.83
CA THR A 21 -0.60 0.03 -15.18
C THR A 21 0.48 -0.57 -14.28
N TRP A 22 0.14 -0.81 -13.01
CA TRP A 22 1.00 -1.47 -12.03
C TRP A 22 0.45 -2.83 -11.66
N THR A 23 1.31 -3.81 -11.39
CA THR A 23 0.88 -4.98 -10.61
C THR A 23 0.68 -4.55 -9.15
N MET A 24 -0.20 -5.25 -8.41
CA MET A 24 -0.39 -4.93 -6.99
C MET A 24 0.90 -5.04 -6.17
N ARG A 25 1.76 -6.00 -6.49
CA ARG A 25 3.05 -6.16 -5.80
C ARG A 25 3.93 -4.93 -6.00
N GLU A 26 4.03 -4.42 -7.23
CA GLU A 26 4.83 -3.24 -7.53
C GLU A 26 4.22 -1.97 -6.92
N LEU A 27 2.90 -1.80 -7.01
CA LEU A 27 2.22 -0.64 -6.43
C LEU A 27 2.41 -0.57 -4.91
N ILE A 28 2.23 -1.68 -4.20
CA ILE A 28 2.44 -1.77 -2.76
C ILE A 28 3.90 -1.43 -2.40
N ALA A 29 4.87 -1.98 -3.13
CA ALA A 29 6.28 -1.70 -2.90
C ALA A 29 6.58 -0.20 -3.14
N ARG A 30 6.15 0.33 -4.28
CA ARG A 30 6.37 1.73 -4.67
C ARG A 30 5.79 2.72 -3.66
N VAL A 31 4.54 2.52 -3.25
CA VAL A 31 3.87 3.35 -2.22
C VAL A 31 4.60 3.24 -0.87
N SER A 32 5.02 2.03 -0.49
CA SER A 32 5.76 1.82 0.75
C SER A 32 7.10 2.56 0.75
N ASP A 33 7.77 2.61 -0.41
CA ASP A 33 9.02 3.32 -0.59
C ASP A 33 8.83 4.84 -0.57
N ASP A 34 7.80 5.36 -1.26
CA ASP A 34 7.46 6.80 -1.26
C ASP A 34 7.12 7.33 0.13
N LEU A 35 6.45 6.51 0.94
CA LEU A 35 6.06 6.87 2.30
C LEU A 35 7.15 6.54 3.34
N GLY A 36 8.28 5.99 2.91
CA GLY A 36 9.43 5.72 3.78
C GLY A 36 9.14 4.67 4.86
N LEU A 37 8.29 3.67 4.58
CA LEU A 37 7.95 2.64 5.56
C LEU A 37 9.18 1.83 5.96
N ALA A 38 9.31 1.52 7.24
CA ALA A 38 10.31 0.62 7.77
C ALA A 38 9.96 -0.85 7.48
N ALA A 39 10.94 -1.74 7.59
CA ALA A 39 10.73 -3.17 7.37
C ALA A 39 9.65 -3.77 8.30
N VAL A 40 9.63 -3.35 9.57
CA VAL A 40 8.61 -3.78 10.55
C VAL A 40 7.20 -3.32 10.18
N GLU A 41 7.06 -2.12 9.61
CA GLU A 41 5.77 -1.57 9.17
C GLU A 41 5.27 -2.29 7.91
N ARG A 42 6.17 -2.61 6.97
CA ARG A 42 5.85 -3.41 5.77
C ARG A 42 5.42 -4.84 6.12
N ALA A 43 6.01 -5.42 7.17
CA ALA A 43 5.71 -6.78 7.62
C ALA A 43 4.47 -6.87 8.53
N ALA A 44 3.96 -5.75 9.04
CA ALA A 44 2.83 -5.74 9.96
C ALA A 44 1.57 -6.31 9.31
N GLN A 45 0.99 -7.32 9.95
CA GLN A 45 -0.19 -8.03 9.46
C GLN A 45 -1.47 -7.47 10.05
N ILE A 46 -2.57 -7.65 9.32
CA ILE A 46 -3.91 -7.49 9.91
C ILE A 46 -4.16 -8.62 10.93
N PRO A 47 -5.12 -8.48 11.87
CA PRO A 47 -5.35 -9.46 12.94
C PRO A 47 -5.63 -10.89 12.45
N SER A 48 -6.18 -11.06 11.24
CA SER A 48 -6.41 -12.40 10.66
C SER A 48 -5.14 -13.10 10.18
N GLY A 49 -3.99 -12.40 10.12
CA GLY A 49 -2.71 -12.94 9.65
C GLY A 49 -2.63 -13.22 8.14
N SER A 50 -3.71 -12.96 7.38
CA SER A 50 -3.81 -13.38 5.98
C SER A 50 -3.07 -12.46 5.00
N THR A 51 -2.86 -11.20 5.37
CA THR A 51 -2.17 -10.20 4.53
C THR A 51 -1.52 -9.12 5.41
N THR A 52 -0.65 -8.30 4.81
CA THR A 52 -0.09 -7.13 5.49
C THR A 52 -1.09 -5.99 5.52
N THR A 53 -0.97 -5.13 6.53
CA THR A 53 -1.84 -3.96 6.69
C THR A 53 -1.72 -3.03 5.49
N ILE A 54 -0.50 -2.79 5.00
CA ILE A 54 -0.28 -1.94 3.82
C ILE A 54 -0.88 -2.55 2.55
N ALA A 55 -0.74 -3.87 2.35
CA ALA A 55 -1.32 -4.55 1.19
C ALA A 55 -2.85 -4.47 1.22
N ASN A 56 -3.47 -4.70 2.38
CA ASN A 56 -4.91 -4.58 2.57
C ASN A 56 -5.42 -3.15 2.24
N ARG A 57 -4.66 -2.13 2.65
CA ARG A 57 -5.03 -0.72 2.44
C ARG A 57 -4.76 -0.19 1.03
N VAL A 58 -3.99 -0.89 0.21
CA VAL A 58 -3.74 -0.53 -1.21
C VAL A 58 -4.61 -1.34 -2.17
N HIS A 59 -5.11 -2.52 -1.76
CA HIS A 59 -5.78 -3.46 -2.67
C HIS A 59 -7.07 -2.94 -3.33
N TRP A 60 -7.70 -1.90 -2.78
CA TRP A 60 -8.87 -1.26 -3.38
C TRP A 60 -8.59 -0.68 -4.77
N ALA A 61 -7.33 -0.35 -5.07
CA ALA A 61 -6.91 0.19 -6.37
C ALA A 61 -6.75 -0.88 -7.46
N ARG A 62 -7.01 -2.16 -7.14
CA ARG A 62 -7.00 -3.22 -8.13
C ARG A 62 -8.22 -3.08 -9.04
N PRO A 63 -8.03 -2.93 -10.37
CA PRO A 63 -9.16 -2.98 -11.29
C PRO A 63 -9.81 -4.37 -11.26
N THR A 64 -11.14 -4.40 -11.17
CA THR A 64 -11.96 -5.62 -11.29
C THR A 64 -11.95 -6.16 -12.70
#